data_AF-A0AAW0XP05-F1
#
_entry.id   AF-A0AAW0XP05-F1
#
_cell.length_a   1.000
_cell.length_b   1.000
_cell.length_c   1.000
_cell.angle_alpha   90.00
_cell.angle_beta   90.00
_cell.angle_gamma   90.00
#
_symmetry.space_group_name_H-M   'P 1'
#
loop_
_entity.id
_entity.type
_entity.pdbx_description
1 polymer ?
#
loop_
_entity_poly.entity_id
_entity_poly.type
_entity_poly.pdbx_seq_one_letter_code
_entity_poly.pdbx_strand_id
1 'polypeptide(L)'
;HIRDQMIAQEEKVKEKCEAVGALNEEIVQEVGEAVPGLETTEKAIKALDKKDLVEVRVLNKPPDLVLAVMEPICLLLNVKLEWSAMKTLLGDPTMTKKLLEIEKDTISDATLRKLKKYTENPKFLPEEVGKVSKPCRPLC
;
A
#
# COMPACT_ATOMS: atom_id res chain seq x y z
N HIS A 1 30.69 -47.94 -31.86
CA HIS A 1 29.44 -48.40 -31.24
C HIS A 1 29.07 -47.61 -29.98
N ILE A 2 30.01 -47.33 -29.06
CA ILE A 2 29.71 -46.55 -27.82
C ILE A 2 29.56 -45.04 -28.06
N ARG A 3 30.23 -44.47 -29.08
CA ARG A 3 30.16 -43.03 -29.41
C ARG A 3 28.81 -42.59 -29.99
N ASP A 4 28.12 -43.50 -30.68
CA ASP A 4 26.78 -43.26 -31.26
C ASP A 4 25.67 -43.21 -30.19
N GLN A 5 25.87 -43.93 -29.09
CA GLN A 5 24.92 -43.94 -27.98
C GLN A 5 25.03 -42.72 -27.06
N MET A 6 26.13 -41.96 -27.11
CA MET A 6 26.22 -40.67 -26.39
C MET A 6 25.46 -39.57 -27.11
N ILE A 7 25.55 -39.50 -28.44
CA ILE A 7 24.88 -38.47 -29.25
C ILE A 7 23.35 -38.64 -29.20
N ALA A 8 22.85 -39.89 -29.19
CA ALA A 8 21.42 -40.16 -29.07
C ALA A 8 20.82 -39.91 -27.66
N GLN A 9 21.67 -39.78 -26.63
CA GLN A 9 21.23 -39.42 -25.27
C GLN A 9 21.21 -37.91 -25.06
N GLU A 10 22.00 -37.13 -25.81
CA GLU A 10 22.05 -35.67 -25.69
C GLU A 10 20.85 -34.97 -26.35
N GLU A 11 20.19 -35.59 -27.34
CA GLU A 11 18.99 -34.99 -27.97
C GLU A 11 17.72 -35.14 -27.11
N LYS A 12 17.61 -36.17 -26.27
CA LYS A 12 16.44 -36.35 -25.38
C LYS A 12 16.47 -35.50 -24.11
N VAL A 13 17.64 -35.04 -23.70
CA VAL A 13 17.78 -34.14 -22.53
C VAL A 13 17.52 -32.68 -22.91
N LYS A 14 17.66 -32.33 -24.20
CA LYS A 14 17.45 -30.97 -24.68
C LYS A 14 15.96 -30.61 -24.79
N GLU A 15 15.11 -31.56 -25.20
CA GLU A 15 13.67 -31.31 -25.40
C GLU A 15 12.86 -31.24 -24.09
N LYS A 16 13.36 -31.79 -22.98
CA LYS A 16 12.70 -31.71 -21.66
C LYS A 16 13.16 -30.54 -20.79
N CYS A 17 14.11 -29.74 -21.26
CA CYS A 17 14.64 -28.59 -20.52
C CYS A 17 13.98 -27.25 -20.90
N GLU A 18 13.06 -27.23 -21.86
CA GLU A 18 12.37 -25.99 -22.28
C GLU A 18 10.93 -25.89 -21.73
N ALA A 19 10.35 -26.98 -21.21
CA ALA A 19 9.00 -26.98 -20.67
C ALA A 19 8.88 -26.56 -19.18
N VAL A 20 10.01 -26.44 -18.47
CA VAL A 20 10.06 -26.03 -17.05
C VAL A 20 10.62 -24.61 -16.87
N GLY A 21 10.85 -23.87 -17.96
CA GLY A 21 11.20 -22.45 -17.91
C GLY A 21 9.96 -21.54 -17.90
N ALA A 22 8.94 -21.89 -18.69
CA ALA A 22 7.81 -21.00 -18.95
C ALA A 22 6.80 -20.88 -17.80
N LEU A 23 6.66 -21.89 -16.93
CA LEU A 23 5.64 -21.87 -15.89
C LEU A 23 6.04 -21.12 -14.60
N ASN A 24 7.31 -20.73 -14.46
CA ASN A 24 7.81 -20.08 -13.24
C ASN A 24 7.99 -18.56 -13.40
N GLU A 25 7.94 -18.02 -14.61
CA GLU A 25 8.01 -16.56 -14.84
C GLU A 25 6.66 -15.88 -14.66
N GLU A 26 5.54 -16.55 -14.97
CA GLU A 26 4.21 -15.92 -14.86
C GLU A 26 3.77 -15.74 -13.39
N ILE A 27 4.25 -16.58 -12.46
CA ILE A 27 3.94 -16.44 -11.02
C ILE A 27 4.81 -15.36 -10.35
N VAL A 28 6.04 -15.13 -10.84
CA VAL A 28 6.96 -14.13 -10.27
C VAL A 28 6.59 -12.71 -10.69
N GLN A 29 5.95 -12.53 -11.86
CA GLN A 29 5.47 -11.22 -12.29
C GLN A 29 4.27 -10.71 -11.46
N GLU A 30 3.29 -11.55 -11.15
CA GLU A 30 2.13 -11.11 -10.37
C GLU A 30 2.47 -10.87 -8.88
N VAL A 31 3.45 -11.61 -8.34
CA VAL A 31 3.94 -11.41 -6.96
C VAL A 31 4.88 -10.19 -6.87
N GLY A 32 5.57 -9.84 -7.95
CA GLY A 32 6.55 -8.74 -7.99
C GLY A 32 5.96 -7.34 -8.04
N GLU A 33 4.69 -7.15 -8.39
CA GLU A 33 4.05 -5.82 -8.46
C GLU A 33 3.44 -5.37 -7.12
N ALA A 34 2.97 -6.31 -6.30
CA ALA A 34 2.37 -5.99 -5.00
C ALA A 34 3.42 -5.60 -3.93
N VAL A 35 4.63 -6.19 -4.00
CA VAL A 35 5.72 -5.94 -3.05
C VAL A 35 6.30 -4.51 -3.14
N PRO A 36 6.65 -3.95 -4.31
CA PRO A 36 7.18 -2.59 -4.41
C PRO A 36 6.13 -1.53 -4.08
N GLY A 37 4.84 -1.81 -4.30
CA GLY A 37 3.75 -0.95 -3.87
C GLY A 37 3.71 -0.79 -2.36
N LEU A 38 3.76 -1.91 -1.61
CA LEU A 38 3.74 -1.89 -0.15
C LEU A 38 4.98 -1.22 0.45
N GLU A 39 6.17 -1.52 -0.08
CA GLU A 39 7.42 -0.87 0.36
C GLU A 39 7.44 0.64 0.06
N THR A 40 6.86 1.04 -1.07
CA THR A 40 6.72 2.45 -1.44
C THR A 40 5.76 3.16 -0.50
N THR A 41 4.62 2.56 -0.16
CA THR A 41 3.67 3.12 0.81
C THR A 41 4.28 3.21 2.21
N GLU A 42 5.01 2.19 2.68
CA GLU A 42 5.71 2.26 3.96
C GLU A 42 6.76 3.38 3.99
N LYS A 43 7.56 3.52 2.91
CA LYS A 43 8.54 4.61 2.81
C LYS A 43 7.86 5.96 2.73
N ALA A 44 6.74 6.08 2.02
CA ALA A 44 5.98 7.31 1.90
C ALA A 44 5.36 7.74 3.24
N ILE A 45 4.83 6.78 4.01
CA ILE A 45 4.34 6.97 5.37
C ILE A 45 5.50 7.39 6.29
N LYS A 46 6.67 6.73 6.23
CA LYS A 46 7.87 7.11 7.00
C LYS A 46 8.48 8.45 6.58
N ALA A 47 8.30 8.85 5.33
CA ALA A 47 8.76 10.14 4.79
C ALA A 47 7.88 11.32 5.24
N LEU A 48 6.73 11.05 5.86
CA LEU A 48 5.87 12.07 6.44
C LEU A 48 6.58 12.73 7.63
N ASP A 49 6.92 14.01 7.50
CA ASP A 49 7.59 14.74 8.57
C ASP A 49 6.59 15.26 9.62
N LYS A 50 7.09 15.61 10.81
CA LYS A 50 6.26 16.26 11.83
C LYS A 50 5.71 17.60 11.35
N LYS A 51 6.45 18.33 10.50
CA LYS A 51 5.99 19.61 9.93
C LYS A 51 4.76 19.43 9.06
N ASP A 52 4.78 18.41 8.21
CA ASP A 52 3.70 18.00 7.33
C ASP A 52 2.41 17.70 8.11
N LEU A 53 2.53 16.93 9.19
CA LEU A 53 1.41 16.64 10.10
C LEU A 53 0.87 17.89 10.81
N VAL A 54 1.76 18.79 11.26
CA VAL A 54 1.38 20.05 11.89
C VAL A 54 0.66 20.97 10.91
N GLU A 55 1.08 21.00 9.64
CA GLU A 55 0.45 21.80 8.59
C GLU A 55 -1.02 21.39 8.38
N VAL A 56 -1.30 20.09 8.34
CA VAL A 56 -2.67 19.58 8.26
C VAL A 56 -3.45 19.86 9.55
N ARG A 57 -2.80 19.75 10.71
CA ARG A 57 -3.43 19.96 12.02
C ARG A 57 -3.88 21.39 12.25
N VAL A 58 -3.15 22.39 11.74
CA VAL A 58 -3.50 23.81 11.91
C VAL A 58 -4.66 24.25 11.01
N LEU A 59 -5.10 23.40 10.08
CA LEU A 59 -6.26 23.71 9.24
C LEU A 59 -7.52 23.79 10.11
N ASN A 60 -8.05 25.01 10.24
CA ASN A 60 -9.31 25.24 10.95
C ASN A 60 -10.49 24.57 10.25
N LYS A 61 -10.48 24.55 8.91
CA LYS A 61 -11.47 23.92 8.07
C LYS A 61 -10.77 23.02 7.05
N PRO A 62 -10.66 21.70 7.31
CA PRO A 62 -9.98 20.79 6.40
C PRO A 62 -10.80 20.68 5.09
N PRO A 63 -10.14 20.57 3.93
CA PRO A 63 -10.78 20.21 2.69
C PRO A 63 -11.46 18.84 2.78
N ASP A 64 -12.54 18.64 2.02
CA ASP A 64 -13.29 17.37 1.95
C ASP A 64 -12.38 16.18 1.63
N LEU A 65 -11.43 16.39 0.72
CA LEU A 65 -10.40 15.41 0.34
C LEU A 65 -9.50 15.00 1.51
N VAL A 66 -9.12 15.95 2.38
CA VAL A 66 -8.28 15.66 3.56
C VAL A 66 -9.07 14.86 4.60
N LEU A 67 -10.34 15.21 4.80
CA LEU A 67 -11.24 14.45 5.68
C LEU A 67 -11.43 13.02 5.16
N ALA A 68 -11.65 12.87 3.86
CA ALA A 68 -11.83 11.57 3.23
C ALA A 68 -10.60 10.66 3.39
N VAL A 69 -9.38 11.21 3.53
CA VAL A 69 -8.14 10.47 3.82
C VAL A 69 -7.98 10.18 5.31
N MET A 70 -8.36 11.11 6.17
CA MET A 70 -8.27 10.93 7.61
C MET A 70 -9.30 9.95 8.17
N GLU A 71 -10.49 9.88 7.58
CA GLU A 71 -11.54 8.94 8.00
C GLU A 71 -11.08 7.47 7.97
N PRO A 72 -10.53 6.94 6.86
CA PRO A 72 -9.88 5.64 6.79
C PRO A 72 -8.90 5.37 7.94
N ILE A 73 -8.00 6.31 8.19
CA ILE A 73 -6.95 6.15 9.21
C ILE A 73 -7.56 6.13 10.60
N CYS A 74 -8.53 7.00 10.88
CA CYS A 74 -9.25 6.98 12.13
C CYS A 74 -10.03 5.68 12.33
N LEU A 75 -10.65 5.13 11.28
CA LEU A 75 -11.31 3.83 11.35
C LEU A 75 -10.32 2.70 11.68
N LEU A 76 -9.14 2.73 11.07
CA LEU A 76 -8.08 1.73 11.29
C LEU A 76 -7.52 1.80 12.72
N LEU A 77 -7.37 3.01 13.26
CA LEU A 77 -6.86 3.24 14.62
C LEU A 77 -7.95 3.26 15.70
N ASN A 78 -9.19 2.91 15.36
CA ASN A 78 -10.35 2.96 16.25
C ASN A 78 -10.56 4.33 16.93
N VAL A 79 -10.25 5.40 16.20
CA VAL A 79 -10.42 6.79 16.63
C VAL A 79 -11.76 7.32 16.11
N LYS A 80 -12.39 8.22 16.87
CA LYS A 80 -13.62 8.89 16.45
C LYS A 80 -13.42 9.65 15.13
N LEU A 81 -14.41 9.58 14.24
CA LEU A 81 -14.45 10.32 12.97
C LEU A 81 -14.83 11.79 13.16
N GLU A 82 -14.15 12.46 14.08
CA GLU A 82 -14.33 13.88 14.36
C GLU A 82 -13.02 14.62 14.10
N TRP A 83 -13.09 15.80 13.47
CA TRP A 83 -11.89 16.58 13.16
C TRP A 83 -11.05 16.90 14.41
N SER A 84 -11.69 17.12 15.57
CA SER A 84 -10.97 17.29 16.84
C SER A 84 -10.14 16.07 17.22
N ALA A 85 -10.67 14.86 17.04
CA ALA A 85 -9.93 13.62 17.31
C ALA A 85 -8.82 13.38 16.27
N MET A 86 -9.10 13.70 14.99
CA MET A 86 -8.10 13.68 13.92
C MET A 86 -6.93 14.63 14.22
N LYS A 87 -7.18 15.85 14.73
CA LYS A 87 -6.11 16.78 15.15
C LYS A 87 -5.25 16.22 16.25
N THR A 88 -5.85 15.54 17.23
CA THR A 88 -5.11 14.86 18.29
C THR A 88 -4.22 13.77 17.70
N LEU A 89 -4.76 12.98 16.78
CA LEU A 89 -4.02 11.92 16.09
C LEU A 89 -2.88 12.48 15.22
N LEU A 90 -3.11 13.55 14.46
CA LEU A 90 -2.08 14.25 13.67
C LEU A 90 -0.99 14.88 14.55
N GLY A 91 -1.32 15.21 15.80
CA GLY A 91 -0.35 15.68 16.80
C GLY A 91 0.46 14.55 17.45
N ASP A 92 0.07 13.29 17.25
CA ASP A 92 0.69 12.15 17.87
C ASP A 92 1.90 11.68 17.05
N PRO A 93 3.14 11.74 17.59
CA PRO A 93 4.34 11.35 16.86
C PRO A 93 4.43 9.83 16.63
N THR A 94 3.55 9.03 17.25
CA THR A 94 3.48 7.58 17.06
C THR A 94 2.43 7.19 16.03
N MET A 95 1.63 8.12 15.50
CA MET A 95 0.60 7.85 14.49
C MET A 95 1.16 7.09 13.28
N THR A 96 2.30 7.55 12.74
CA THR A 96 2.99 6.91 11.61
C THR A 96 3.41 5.48 11.92
N LYS A 97 3.94 5.24 13.14
CA LYS A 97 4.29 3.89 13.61
C LYS A 97 3.06 3.02 13.77
N LYS A 98 2.02 3.55 14.43
CA LYS A 98 0.75 2.85 14.62
C LYS A 98 0.16 2.41 13.30
N LEU A 99 0.20 3.26 12.26
CA LEU A 99 -0.23 2.93 10.89
C LEU A 99 0.54 1.76 10.28
N LEU A 100 1.85 1.68 10.51
CA LEU A 100 2.69 0.59 10.02
C LEU A 100 2.51 -0.70 10.84
N GLU A 101 2.15 -0.57 12.11
CA GLU A 101 1.92 -1.68 13.05
C GLU A 101 0.46 -2.18 13.03
N ILE A 102 -0.43 -1.62 12.19
CA ILE A 102 -1.82 -2.09 12.11
C ILE A 102 -1.83 -3.48 11.50
N GLU A 103 -2.21 -4.46 12.32
CA GLU A 103 -2.44 -5.81 11.86
C GLU A 103 -3.77 -5.86 11.10
N LYS A 104 -3.72 -6.30 9.84
CA LYS A 104 -4.90 -6.51 8.97
C LYS A 104 -6.04 -7.33 9.61
N ASP A 105 -5.73 -8.18 10.59
CA ASP A 105 -6.70 -8.98 11.35
C ASP A 105 -7.48 -8.18 12.41
N THR A 106 -6.93 -7.05 12.87
CA THR A 106 -7.63 -6.13 13.78
C THR A 106 -8.68 -5.26 13.08
N ILE A 107 -8.72 -5.27 11.74
CA ILE A 107 -9.66 -4.47 10.96
C ILE A 107 -10.98 -5.23 10.82
N SER A 108 -12.04 -4.71 11.44
CA SER A 108 -13.38 -5.28 11.30
C SER A 108 -13.91 -5.20 9.86
N ASP A 109 -14.72 -6.18 9.43
CA ASP A 109 -15.34 -6.24 8.09
C ASP A 109 -16.14 -4.96 7.77
N ALA A 110 -16.79 -4.38 8.78
CA ALA A 110 -17.49 -3.10 8.67
C ALA A 110 -16.57 -1.93 8.30
N THR A 111 -15.33 -1.92 8.79
CA THR A 111 -14.31 -0.93 8.43
C THR A 111 -13.78 -1.19 7.03
N LEU A 112 -13.50 -2.46 6.67
CA LEU A 112 -13.09 -2.83 5.31
C LEU A 112 -14.09 -2.38 4.24
N ARG A 113 -15.39 -2.55 4.48
CA ARG A 113 -16.45 -2.08 3.57
C ARG A 113 -16.45 -0.56 3.40
N LYS A 114 -16.18 0.18 4.47
CA LYS A 114 -16.03 1.64 4.42
C LYS A 114 -14.79 2.02 3.63
N LEU A 115 -13.64 1.40 3.93
CA LEU A 115 -12.36 1.61 3.23
C LEU A 115 -12.49 1.38 1.73
N LYS A 116 -13.20 0.32 1.31
CA LYS A 116 -13.44 -0.02 -0.09
C LYS A 116 -14.09 1.14 -0.86
N LYS A 117 -15.02 1.87 -0.23
CA LYS A 117 -15.67 3.04 -0.84
C LYS A 117 -14.69 4.18 -1.13
N TYR A 118 -13.62 4.32 -0.33
CA TYR A 118 -12.59 5.33 -0.55
C TYR A 118 -11.62 4.89 -1.64
N THR A 119 -11.18 3.63 -1.66
CA THR A 119 -10.30 3.11 -2.73
C THR A 119 -11.00 3.02 -4.09
N GLU A 120 -12.32 2.84 -4.13
CA GLU A 120 -13.13 2.90 -5.35
C GLU A 120 -13.44 4.36 -5.80
N ASN A 121 -13.11 5.36 -4.98
CA ASN A 121 -13.38 6.76 -5.31
C ASN A 121 -12.22 7.35 -6.14
N PRO A 122 -12.46 7.80 -7.39
CA PRO A 122 -11.41 8.39 -8.23
C PRO A 122 -10.87 9.72 -7.69
N LYS A 123 -11.53 10.32 -6.70
CA LYS A 123 -11.00 11.49 -5.97
C LYS A 123 -9.94 11.11 -4.94
N PHE A 124 -9.87 9.85 -4.54
CA PHE A 124 -8.92 9.30 -3.57
C PHE A 124 -7.60 8.88 -4.25
N LEU A 125 -7.15 9.67 -5.22
CA LEU A 125 -5.88 9.44 -5.88
C LEU A 125 -4.79 10.25 -5.19
N PRO A 126 -3.57 9.69 -5.00
CA PRO A 126 -2.46 10.41 -4.40
C PRO A 126 -2.13 11.71 -5.14
N GLU A 127 -2.41 11.77 -6.45
CA GLU A 127 -2.26 12.99 -7.26
C GLU A 127 -3.29 14.07 -6.91
N GLU A 128 -4.55 13.70 -6.75
CA GLU A 128 -5.65 14.63 -6.42
C GLU A 128 -5.53 15.13 -4.98
N VAL A 129 -5.24 14.21 -4.05
CA VAL A 129 -5.00 14.55 -2.65
C VAL A 129 -3.73 15.38 -2.52
N GLY A 130 -2.65 15.05 -3.25
CA GLY A 130 -1.41 15.81 -3.23
C GLY A 130 -1.54 17.26 -3.71
N LYS A 131 -2.52 17.56 -4.57
CA LYS A 131 -2.84 18.95 -4.99
C LYS A 131 -3.47 19.76 -3.86
N VAL A 132 -4.23 19.11 -2.98
CA VAL A 132 -4.93 19.75 -1.86
C VAL A 132 -4.07 19.78 -0.60
N SER A 133 -3.39 18.67 -0.32
CA SER A 133 -2.55 18.45 0.83
C SER A 133 -1.45 17.46 0.47
N LYS A 134 -0.26 17.99 0.22
CA LYS A 134 0.97 17.21 0.00
C LYS A 134 1.21 16.13 1.08
N PRO A 135 1.02 16.41 2.39
CA PRO A 135 1.24 15.41 3.42
C PRO A 135 0.18 14.32 3.49
N CYS A 136 -0.99 14.52 2.88
CA CYS A 136 -2.01 13.46 2.79
C CYS A 136 -1.79 12.52 1.61
N ARG A 137 -0.95 12.89 0.63
CA ARG A 137 -0.58 12.04 -0.52
C ARG A 137 -0.06 10.64 -0.15
N PRO A 138 0.89 10.46 0.79
CA PRO A 138 1.39 9.14 1.18
C PRO A 138 0.38 8.30 1.98
N LEU A 139 -0.78 8.86 2.33
CA LEU A 139 -1.80 8.23 3.16
C LEU A 139 -3.00 7.71 2.35
N CYS A 140 -3.02 7.98 1.03
CA CYS A 140 -3.95 7.35 0.08
C CYS A 140 -3.44 5.97 -0.32
#